data_AF-E6SLA9-F1
#
_entry.id   AF-E6SLA9-F1
#
_cell.length_a   1.000
_cell.length_b   1.000
_cell.length_c   1.000
_cell.angle_alpha   90.00
_cell.angle_beta   90.00
_cell.angle_gamma   90.00
#
_symmetry.space_group_name_H-M   'P 1'
#
loop_
_entity.id
_entity.type
_entity.pdbx_description
1 polymer ?
#
loop_
_entity_poly.entity_id
_entity_poly.type
_entity_poly.pdbx_seq_one_letter_code
_entity_poly.pdbx_strand_id
1 'polypeptide(L)' 'MRCPVCAGNATGRIGQNEWYCWECCIEFQDLGSGQVDCFVLDSEGNRVRLVGGAGAANGRAPVEG' A
#
# COMPACT_ATOMS: atom_id res chain seq x y z
N MET A 1 -2.22 3.43 9.18
CA MET A 1 -2.55 4.04 7.86
C MET A 1 -3.45 3.08 7.12
N ARG A 2 -4.40 3.53 6.29
CA ARG A 2 -5.17 2.58 5.46
C ARG A 2 -4.28 2.01 4.36
N CYS A 3 -4.51 0.75 4.00
CA CYS A 3 -3.76 0.11 2.92
C CYS A 3 -4.00 0.89 1.61
N PRO A 4 -2.97 1.33 0.90
CA PRO A 4 -3.13 2.06 -0.37
C PRO A 4 -3.71 1.20 -1.50
N VAL A 5 -3.69 -0.13 -1.36
CA VAL A 5 -4.20 -1.08 -2.37
C VAL A 5 -5.65 -1.46 -2.12
N CYS A 6 -6.02 -1.85 -0.89
CA CYS A 6 -7.39 -2.30 -0.58
C CYS A 6 -8.22 -1.33 0.26
N ALA A 7 -7.65 -0.19 0.69
CA ALA A 7 -8.25 0.76 1.64
C ALA A 7 -8.62 0.16 3.03
N GLY A 8 -8.25 -1.10 3.29
CA GLY A 8 -8.51 -1.80 4.55
C GLY A 8 -7.73 -1.24 5.74
N ASN A 9 -8.18 -1.64 6.93
CA ASN A 9 -7.59 -1.27 8.23
C ASN A 9 -6.77 -2.40 8.89
N ALA A 10 -6.72 -3.58 8.26
CA ALA A 10 -5.84 -4.68 8.61
C ALA A 10 -4.41 -4.31 8.21
N THR A 11 -3.87 -3.29 8.89
CA THR A 11 -2.56 -2.71 8.64
C THR A 11 -1.82 -2.41 9.94
N GLY A 12 -0.53 -2.70 9.99
CA GLY A 12 0.29 -2.57 11.18
C GLY A 12 1.57 -1.82 10.88
N ARG A 13 2.07 -1.07 11.85
CA ARG A 13 3.34 -0.37 11.72
C ARG A 13 4.48 -1.35 11.97
N ILE A 14 5.41 -1.42 11.03
CA ILE A 14 6.58 -2.31 11.10
C ILE A 14 7.90 -1.54 11.21
N GLY A 15 7.88 -0.23 10.95
CA GLY A 15 9.04 0.64 11.03
C GLY A 15 8.67 2.13 11.16
N GLN A 16 9.65 3.00 10.96
CA GLN A 16 9.39 4.44 10.89
C GLN A 16 8.78 4.76 9.54
N ASN A 17 7.53 5.24 9.55
CA ASN A 17 6.73 5.51 8.34
C ASN A 17 6.48 4.27 7.46
N GLU A 18 6.77 3.07 7.96
CA GLU A 18 6.60 1.79 7.24
C GLU A 18 5.51 0.95 7.88
N TRP A 19 4.68 0.37 7.02
CA TRP A 19 3.47 -0.35 7.38
C TRP A 19 3.33 -1.61 6.54
N TYR A 20 2.66 -2.61 7.11
CA TYR A 20 2.33 -3.87 6.45
C TYR A 20 0.82 -4.07 6.42
N CYS A 21 0.27 -4.60 5.34
CA CYS A 21 -1.14 -4.99 5.25
C CYS A 21 -1.28 -6.51 5.29
N TRP A 22 -2.06 -7.05 6.23
CA TRP A 22 -2.27 -8.49 6.36
C TRP A 22 -3.13 -9.09 5.24
N GLU A 23 -4.04 -8.32 4.67
CA GLU A 23 -4.91 -8.79 3.59
C GLU A 23 -4.20 -8.79 2.24
N CYS A 24 -3.42 -7.74 1.95
CA CYS A 24 -2.71 -7.59 0.68
C CYS A 24 -1.32 -8.24 0.68
N CYS A 25 -0.79 -8.60 1.85
CA CYS A 25 0.58 -9.08 2.03
C CYS A 25 1.63 -8.15 1.41
N ILE A 26 1.46 -6.83 1.57
CA ILE A 26 2.37 -5.81 1.06
C ILE A 26 2.92 -4.94 2.18
N GLU A 27 4.13 -4.45 1.97
CA GLU A 27 4.70 -3.36 2.74
C GLU A 27 4.48 -2.03 2.01
N PHE A 28 4.30 -0.96 2.76
CA PHE A 28 4.20 0.38 2.18
C PHE A 28 4.81 1.43 3.10
N GLN A 29 5.46 2.42 2.49
CA GLN A 29 6.16 3.50 3.17
C GLN A 29 5.52 4.85 2.82
N ASP A 30 5.16 5.62 3.85
CA ASP A 30 4.77 7.02 3.68
C ASP A 30 6.01 7.87 3.43
N LEU A 31 6.04 8.51 2.26
CA LEU A 31 7.11 9.43 1.86
C LEU A 31 6.77 10.89 2.20
N GLY A 32 5.59 11.14 2.76
CA GLY A 32 5.05 12.47 2.97
C GLY A 32 4.43 13.07 1.72
N SER A 33 3.76 14.22 1.88
CA SER A 33 3.06 14.92 0.78
C SER A 33 2.06 14.05 0.01
N GLY A 34 1.47 13.05 0.69
CA GLY A 34 0.50 12.12 0.11
C GLY A 34 1.11 11.05 -0.82
N GLN A 35 2.44 10.91 -0.84
CA GLN A 35 3.13 9.89 -1.63
C GLN A 35 3.37 8.63 -0.80
N VAL A 36 3.12 7.47 -1.39
CA VAL A 36 3.33 6.17 -0.77
C VAL A 36 4.03 5.24 -1.75
N ASP A 37 5.12 4.63 -1.31
CA ASP A 37 5.75 3.53 -2.03
C ASP A 37 5.23 2.19 -1.50
N CYS A 38 4.87 1.27 -2.41
CA CYS A 38 4.38 -0.06 -2.07
C CYS A 38 5.36 -1.12 -2.55
N PHE A 39 5.52 -2.19 -1.77
CA PHE A 39 6.47 -3.26 -2.00
C PHE A 39 5.81 -4.62 -1.76
N VAL A 40 6.07 -5.57 -2.66
CA VAL A 40 5.85 -7.00 -2.41
C VAL A 40 7.15 -7.65 -2.00
N LEU A 41 7.06 -8.73 -1.25
CA LEU A 41 8.22 -9.58 -0.98
C LEU A 41 8.32 -10.63 -2.08
N ASP A 42 9.50 -10.78 -2.67
CA ASP A 42 9.78 -11.90 -3.57
C ASP A 42 9.98 -13.21 -2.79
N SER A 43 10.20 -14.31 -3.52
CA SER A 43 10.43 -15.63 -2.92
C SER A 43 11.68 -15.72 -2.05
N GLU A 44 12.61 -14.78 -2.22
CA GLU A 44 13.86 -14.69 -1.44
C GLU A 44 13.72 -13.71 -0.26
N GLY A 45 12.56 -13.07 -0.11
CA GLY A 45 12.27 -12.11 0.95
C GLY A 45 12.76 -10.69 0.66
N ASN A 46 13.17 -10.38 -0.58
CA ASN A 46 13.55 -9.02 -0.95
C ASN A 46 12.32 -8.18 -1.28
N ARG A 47 12.41 -6.88 -0.98
CA ARG A 47 11.36 -5.90 -1.30
C ARG A 47 11.43 -5.50 -2.77
N VAL A 48 10.40 -5.83 -3.52
CA VAL A 48 10.23 -5.43 -4.93
C VAL A 48 9.16 -4.34 -4.99
N ARG A 49 9.54 -3.16 -5.47
CA ARG A 49 8.64 -2.01 -5.59
C ARG A 49 7.55 -2.27 -6.63
N LEU A 50 6.29 -2.05 -6.25
CA LEU A 50 5.14 -2.10 -7.15
C LEU A 50 5.15 -0.85 -8.05
N VAL A 51 5.61 -1.01 -9.27
CA VAL A 51 5.52 0.02 -10.32
C VAL A 51 4.15 -0.08 -11.00
N GLY A 52 3.18 0.65 -10.47
CA GLY A 52 1.82 0.67 -11.01
C GLY A 52 0.86 1.53 -10.18
N GLY A 53 0.79 2.81 -10.52
CA GLY A 53 -0.41 3.64 -10.31
C GLY A 53 -0.89 3.89 -8.87
N ALA A 54 -0.03 4.31 -7.95
CA ALA A 54 -0.49 5.05 -6.75
C ALA A 54 -0.82 6.52 -7.12
N GLY A 55 -1.70 6.69 -8.11
CA GLY A 55 -2.37 7.94 -8.41
C GLY A 55 -3.83 7.77 -8.06
N ALA A 56 -4.29 8.51 -7.03
CA ALA A 56 -5.68 8.68 -6.60
C ALA A 56 -6.29 7.58 -5.71
N ALA A 57 -6.03 7.68 -4.39
CA ALA A 57 -7.03 7.35 -3.38
C ALA A 57 -7.76 8.62 -2.91
N ASN A 58 -8.45 9.27 -3.84
CA ASN A 58 -9.59 10.15 -3.57
C ASN A 58 -10.54 10.04 -4.76
N GLY A 59 -11.54 9.16 -4.67
CA GLY A 59 -12.60 9.07 -5.68
C GLY A 59 -13.19 7.67 -5.84
N ARG A 60 -14.30 7.45 -5.13
CA ARG A 60 -15.50 6.72 -5.61
C ARG A 60 -15.32 5.99 -6.96
N ALA A 61 -15.31 4.66 -6.95
CA ALA A 61 -15.54 3.89 -8.17
C ALA A 61 -16.92 4.25 -8.77
N PRO A 62 -17.07 4.38 -10.10
CA PRO A 62 -18.39 4.40 -10.70
C PRO A 62 -19.05 3.05 -10.45
N VAL A 63 -20.26 3.07 -9.90
CA VAL A 63 -21.18 1.94 -9.93
C VAL A 63 -21.57 1.73 -11.39
N GLU A 64 -21.27 0.55 -11.94
CA GLU A 64 -21.80 0.12 -13.23
C GLU A 64 -23.11 -0.63 -12.97
N GLY A 65 -24.21 -0.12 -13.56
CA GLY A 65 -25.44 -0.86 -13.91
C GLY A 65 -26.36 -1.28 -12.79
#